data_AF-A0A815FRX9-F1
#
_entry.id   AF-A0A815FRX9-F1
#
_cell.length_a   1.000
_cell.length_b   1.000
_cell.length_c   1.000
_cell.angle_alpha   90.00
_cell.angle_beta   90.00
_cell.angle_gamma   90.00
#
_symmetry.space_group_name_H-M   'P 1'
#
loop_
_entity.id
_entity.type
_entity.pdbx_description
1 polymer ?
#
loop_
_entity_poly.entity_id
_entity_poly.type
_entity_poly.pdbx_seq_one_letter_code
_entity_poly.pdbx_strand_id
1 'polypeptide(L)' 'MSATILNLNQLVQWLDAEVYETTFCPIPLEEYIRIDRILYNKQFISIRELHLSDQSNQDDSEGIAIQDKNKNKSI' A
#
# COMPACT_ATOMS: atom_id res chain seq x y z
N MET A 1 22.08 8.54 0.24
CA MET A 1 20.92 7.71 -0.22
C MET A 1 19.65 8.35 0.32
N SER A 2 18.57 8.36 -0.46
CA SER A 2 17.28 8.99 -0.11
C SER A 2 16.13 8.25 -0.79
N ALA A 3 14.88 8.60 -0.43
CA ALA A 3 13.71 8.29 -1.27
C ALA A 3 13.72 9.12 -2.57
N THR A 4 12.70 8.96 -3.42
CA THR A 4 12.51 9.75 -4.64
C THR A 4 12.31 11.24 -4.30
N ILE A 5 13.13 12.11 -4.88
CA ILE A 5 13.14 13.56 -4.62
C ILE A 5 13.05 14.32 -5.96
N LEU A 6 12.12 15.28 -6.07
CA LEU A 6 11.85 16.01 -7.32
C LEU A 6 12.99 16.95 -7.76
N ASN A 7 13.75 17.51 -6.82
CA ASN A 7 14.83 18.46 -7.08
C ASN A 7 16.23 17.84 -6.89
N LEU A 8 16.37 16.54 -7.15
CA LEU A 8 17.60 15.78 -6.92
C LEU A 8 18.83 16.42 -7.61
N ASN A 9 18.67 16.98 -8.81
CA ASN A 9 19.75 17.63 -9.55
C ASN A 9 20.42 18.79 -8.79
N GLN A 10 19.64 19.57 -8.02
CA GLN A 10 20.20 20.69 -7.25
C GLN A 10 21.06 20.20 -6.09
N LEU A 11 20.64 19.10 -5.45
CA LEU A 11 21.39 18.46 -4.36
C LEU A 11 22.71 17.87 -4.88
N VAL A 12 22.66 17.23 -6.05
CA VAL A 12 23.81 16.63 -6.72
C VAL A 12 24.85 17.69 -7.08
N GLN A 13 24.41 18.82 -7.64
CA GLN A 13 25.27 19.96 -7.96
C GLN A 13 25.87 20.60 -6.71
N TRP A 14 25.09 20.75 -5.64
CA TRP A 14 25.57 21.35 -4.40
C TRP A 14 26.63 20.47 -3.69
N LEU A 15 26.49 19.15 -3.81
CA LEU A 15 27.37 18.17 -3.18
C LEU A 15 28.55 17.73 -4.07
N ASP A 16 28.61 18.17 -5.33
CA ASP A 16 29.58 17.72 -6.34
C ASP A 16 29.68 16.19 -6.41
N ALA A 17 28.52 15.53 -6.52
CA ALA A 17 28.41 14.08 -6.46
C ALA A 17 27.90 13.47 -7.78
N GLU A 18 28.10 12.16 -7.95
CA GLU A 18 27.43 11.38 -8.98
C GLU A 18 26.10 10.83 -8.44
N VAL A 19 25.07 10.74 -9.29
CA VAL A 19 23.73 10.31 -8.88
C VAL A 19 23.33 8.99 -9.53
N TYR A 20 22.72 8.12 -8.71
CA TYR A 20 22.04 6.91 -9.16
C TYR A 20 20.60 6.94 -8.68
N GLU A 21 19.65 6.88 -9.60
CA GLU A 21 18.21 6.87 -9.33
C GLU A 21 17.56 5.62 -9.93
N THR A 22 16.68 4.97 -9.16
CA THR A 22 15.91 3.83 -9.61
C THR A 22 14.54 3.82 -8.96
N THR A 23 13.52 3.40 -9.71
CA THR A 23 12.15 3.14 -9.21
C THR A 23 11.90 1.65 -8.98
N PHE A 24 12.95 0.83 -9.01
CA PHE A 24 12.82 -0.61 -8.86
C PHE A 24 12.40 -0.98 -7.42
N CYS A 25 11.23 -1.60 -7.29
CA CYS A 25 10.74 -2.21 -6.07
C CYS A 25 10.65 -3.72 -6.29
N PRO A 26 11.47 -4.55 -5.58
CA PRO A 26 11.48 -6.00 -5.76
C PRO A 26 10.11 -6.66 -5.55
N ILE A 27 9.32 -6.10 -4.64
CA ILE A 27 7.95 -6.51 -4.37
C ILE A 27 7.04 -5.36 -4.85
N PRO A 28 6.10 -5.62 -5.77
CA PRO A 28 5.15 -4.61 -6.20
C PRO A 28 4.31 -4.11 -5.02
N LEU A 29 4.20 -2.79 -4.89
CA LEU A 29 3.30 -2.16 -3.93
C LEU A 29 1.97 -1.86 -4.63
N GLU A 30 0.89 -2.47 -4.15
CA GLU A 30 -0.46 -2.17 -4.62
C GLU A 30 -1.08 -1.07 -3.75
N GLU A 31 -1.46 0.03 -4.39
CA GLU A 31 -2.01 1.21 -3.71
C GLU A 31 -3.55 1.21 -3.78
N TYR A 32 -4.17 1.37 -2.61
CA TYR A 32 -5.60 1.34 -2.43
C TYR A 32 -6.11 2.51 -1.59
N ILE A 33 -7.34 2.95 -1.88
CA ILE A 33 -8.06 3.97 -1.11
C ILE A 33 -9.33 3.33 -0.56
N ARG A 34 -9.54 3.45 0.75
CA ARG A 34 -10.80 3.02 1.39
C ARG A 34 -11.74 4.20 1.51
N ILE A 35 -12.93 4.08 0.93
CA ILE A 35 -14.04 5.02 1.12
C ILE A 35 -15.19 4.21 1.71
N ASP A 36 -15.62 4.57 2.91
CA ASP A 36 -16.57 3.81 3.72
C ASP A 36 -16.15 2.33 3.86
N ARG A 37 -16.95 1.43 3.27
CA ARG A 37 -16.71 -0.02 3.26
C ARG A 37 -16.12 -0.50 1.95
N ILE A 38 -15.85 0.36 0.97
CA ILE A 38 -15.38 -0.07 -0.35
C ILE A 38 -13.90 0.31 -0.50
N LEU A 39 -13.11 -0.65 -0.96
CA LEU A 39 -11.71 -0.45 -1.34
C LEU A 39 -11.62 -0.19 -2.84
N TYR A 40 -10.92 0.87 -3.23
CA TYR A 40 -10.71 1.30 -4.60
C TYR A 40 -9.23 1.22 -4.96
N ASN A 41 -8.90 0.88 -6.20
CA ASN A 41 -7.53 1.02 -6.72
C ASN A 41 -7.24 2.48 -7.13
N LYS A 42 -6.01 2.72 -7.58
CA LYS A 42 -5.55 4.01 -8.14
C LYS A 42 -6.36 4.52 -9.34
N GLN A 43 -7.13 3.67 -10.03
CA GLN A 43 -8.05 4.05 -11.10
C GLN A 43 -9.48 4.32 -10.61
N PHE A 44 -9.70 4.37 -9.28
CA PHE A 44 -11.02 4.51 -8.66
C PHE A 44 -12.01 3.39 -9.03
N ILE A 45 -11.51 2.21 -9.37
CA ILE A 45 -12.33 1.02 -9.60
C ILE A 45 -12.53 0.29 -8.26
N SER A 46 -13.78 -0.02 -7.90
CA SER A 46 -14.10 -0.77 -6.69
C SER A 46 -13.59 -2.21 -6.81
N ILE A 47 -12.80 -2.65 -5.83
CA ILE A 47 -12.18 -3.97 -5.82
C ILE A 47 -12.90 -4.91 -4.88
N ARG A 48 -13.23 -4.42 -3.68
CA ARG A 48 -13.90 -5.22 -2.66
C ARG A 48 -14.66 -4.35 -1.68
N GLU A 49 -15.72 -4.92 -1.12
CA GLU A 49 -16.38 -4.42 0.08
C GLU A 49 -15.78 -5.10 1.33
N LEU A 50 -15.53 -4.30 2.36
CA LEU A 50 -15.04 -4.70 3.66
C LEU A 50 -16.24 -4.86 4.59
N HIS A 51 -16.54 -6.10 4.95
CA HIS A 51 -17.47 -6.40 6.03
C HIS A 51 -16.67 -6.50 7.32
N LEU A 52 -16.88 -5.53 8.22
CA LEU A 52 -16.49 -5.71 9.62
C LEU A 52 -17.40 -6.83 10.16
N SER A 53 -16.82 -7.96 10.54
CA SER A 53 -17.52 -8.90 11.41
C SER A 53 -17.65 -8.22 12.76
N ASP A 54 -18.87 -7.92 13.19
CA ASP A 54 -19.18 -7.43 14.53
C ASP A 54 -18.76 -8.50 15.56
N GLN A 55 -17.48 -8.52 15.91
CA GLN A 55 -16.99 -9.18 17.11
C GLN A 55 -16.96 -8.10 18.17
N SER A 56 -18.07 -7.93 18.87
CA SER A 56 -18.11 -7.23 20.15
C SER A 56 -17.28 -8.02 21.16
N ASN A 57 -15.97 -7.84 21.14
CA ASN A 57 -15.11 -8.24 22.24
C ASN A 57 -14.42 -6.98 22.75
N GLN A 58 -14.88 -6.61 23.93
CA GLN A 58 -14.25 -5.71 24.86
C GLN A 58 -12.78 -6.11 25.06
N ASP A 59 -11.92 -5.10 25.16
CA ASP A 59 -10.50 -5.12 25.55
C ASP A 59 -9.44 -5.22 24.41
N ASP A 60 -8.79 -4.07 24.23
CA ASP A 60 -7.40 -3.80 23.86
C ASP A 60 -6.79 -4.29 22.53
N SER A 61 -6.53 -3.29 21.66
CA SER A 61 -5.37 -3.18 20.77
C SER A 61 -4.95 -4.41 19.97
N GLU A 62 -5.62 -4.75 18.87
CA GLU A 62 -5.01 -5.64 17.86
C GLU A 62 -5.58 -5.41 16.45
N GLY A 63 -4.69 -5.43 15.46
CA GLY A 63 -4.93 -5.05 14.08
C GLY A 63 -6.08 -5.83 13.42
N ILE A 64 -6.75 -5.16 12.49
CA ILE A 64 -7.84 -5.74 11.69
C ILE A 64 -7.31 -6.97 10.96
N ALA A 65 -7.71 -8.15 11.40
CA ALA A 65 -7.37 -9.41 10.74
C ALA A 65 -8.02 -9.46 9.35
N ILE A 66 -7.18 -9.42 8.32
CA ILE A 66 -7.56 -9.62 6.92
C ILE A 66 -7.89 -11.11 6.77
N GLN A 67 -9.16 -11.46 6.64
CA GLN A 67 -9.54 -12.80 6.20
C GLN A 67 -9.35 -12.90 4.68
N ASP A 68 -8.28 -13.56 4.27
CA ASP A 68 -8.09 -14.03 2.90
C ASP A 68 -9.06 -15.19 2.65
N LYS A 69 -10.16 -14.93 1.95
CA LYS A 69 -11.02 -15.98 1.40
C LYS A 69 -10.34 -16.60 0.18
N ASN A 70 -9.33 -17.44 0.43
CA ASN A 70 -8.88 -18.42 -0.56
C ASN A 70 -9.07 -19.83 0.01
N LYS A 71 -10.32 -20.31 -0.06
CA LYS A 71 -10.63 -21.73 0.06
C LYS A 71 -11.53 -22.13 -1.11
N ASN A 72 -10.94 -23.00 -1.94
CA ASN A 72 -11.59 -24.05 -2.72
C ASN A 72 -12.06 -23.69 -4.13
N LYS A 73 -11.17 -23.87 -5.10
CA LYS A 73 -11.56 -24.43 -6.40
C LYS A 73 -10.71 -25.68 -6.67
N SER A 74 -11.09 -26.77 -6.01
CA SER A 74 -10.74 -28.13 -6.41
C SER A 74 -12.04 -28.82 -6.79
N ILE A 75 -12.19 -29.05 -8.09
CA ILE A 75 -12.82 -30.17 -8.83
C ILE A 75 -12.92 -29.68 -10.28
#